data_AF-A0A7C6XSZ5-F1
#
_entry.id   AF-A0A7C6XSZ5-F1
#
_cell.length_a   1.000
_cell.length_b   1.000
_cell.length_c   1.000
_cell.angle_alpha   90.00
_cell.angle_beta   90.00
_cell.angle_gamma   90.00
#
_symmetry.space_group_name_H-M   'P 1'
#
loop_
_entity.id
_entity.type
_entity.pdbx_description
1 polymer ?
#
loop_
_entity_poly.entity_id
_entity_poly.type
_entity_poly.pdbx_seq_one_letter_code
_entity_poly.pdbx_strand_id
1 'polypeptide(L)'
;MTTTQQTETRKHIDGGVYRELQYAPTANGWGVCLTEWTTYRGNVVYQIHRVSDSGKMMALGNFRTEVEGRAAANRMWTLDRSAAR
;
A
#
# COMPACT_ATOMS: atom_id res chain seq x y z
N MET A 1 15.29 -9.71 -0.51
CA MET A 1 14.91 -9.75 0.92
C MET A 1 13.73 -8.81 1.10
N THR A 2 12.58 -9.33 1.51
CA THR A 2 11.41 -8.53 1.89
C THR A 2 11.54 -8.26 3.37
N THR A 3 11.91 -7.04 3.75
CA THR A 3 11.99 -6.66 5.16
C THR A 3 10.56 -6.48 5.66
N THR A 4 10.09 -7.39 6.50
CA THR A 4 8.84 -7.22 7.25
C THR A 4 9.09 -6.15 8.30
N GLN A 5 8.90 -4.86 7.95
CA GLN A 5 8.93 -3.79 8.92
C GLN A 5 7.76 -3.95 9.89
N GLN A 6 8.01 -3.73 11.18
CA GLN A 6 6.96 -3.61 12.17
C GLN A 6 5.96 -2.55 11.72
N THR A 7 4.74 -3.01 11.52
CA THR A 7 3.63 -2.28 10.92
C THR A 7 3.14 -1.23 11.93
N GLU A 8 3.64 -0.01 11.87
CA GLU A 8 3.12 1.09 12.69
C GLU A 8 1.64 1.32 12.36
N THR A 9 0.78 1.17 13.36
CA THR A 9 -0.64 1.52 13.25
C THR A 9 -0.79 3.02 13.36
N ARG A 10 -1.42 3.64 12.35
CA ARG A 10 -1.67 5.08 12.27
C ARG A 10 -3.16 5.36 12.27
N LYS A 11 -3.56 6.54 12.77
CA LYS A 11 -4.95 6.99 12.70
C LYS A 11 -5.27 7.43 11.27
N HIS A 12 -6.38 6.93 10.73
CA HIS A 12 -6.92 7.38 9.46
C HIS A 12 -7.87 8.56 9.66
N ILE A 13 -8.04 9.41 8.65
CA ILE A 13 -8.83 10.65 8.73
C ILE A 13 -10.32 10.41 9.04
N ASP A 14 -10.83 9.21 8.73
CA ASP A 14 -12.21 8.81 9.04
C ASP A 14 -12.41 8.41 10.51
N GLY A 15 -11.35 8.40 11.32
CA GLY A 15 -11.37 7.89 12.70
C GLY A 15 -11.04 6.40 12.82
N GLY A 16 -10.79 5.71 11.70
CA GLY A 16 -10.29 4.35 11.68
C GLY A 16 -8.78 4.27 11.96
N VAL A 17 -8.23 3.07 11.77
CA VAL A 17 -6.79 2.81 11.87
C VAL A 17 -6.30 2.16 10.59
N TYR A 18 -5.12 2.57 10.12
CA TYR A 18 -4.49 1.93 8.98
C TYR A 18 -3.07 1.50 9.34
N ARG A 19 -2.61 0.43 8.68
CA ARG A 19 -1.32 -0.19 8.93
C ARG A 19 -0.69 -0.59 7.59
N GLU A 20 0.60 -0.33 7.42
CA GLU A 20 1.35 -0.67 6.21
C GLU A 20 1.81 -2.13 6.20
N LEU A 21 1.26 -2.94 5.29
CA LEU A 21 1.58 -4.36 5.19
C LEU A 21 2.77 -4.66 4.26
N GLN A 22 3.01 -3.78 3.31
CA GLN A 22 4.08 -3.92 2.32
C GLN A 22 4.37 -2.56 1.71
N TYR A 23 5.65 -2.25 1.53
CA TYR A 23 6.11 -1.17 0.68
C TYR A 23 7.26 -1.66 -0.21
N ALA A 24 7.23 -1.25 -1.48
CA ALA A 24 8.28 -1.55 -2.44
C ALA A 24 8.55 -0.31 -3.32
N PRO A 25 9.76 0.29 -3.27
CA PRO A 25 10.12 1.39 -4.16
C PRO A 25 10.22 0.91 -5.61
N THR A 26 9.93 1.80 -6.54
CA THR A 26 10.08 1.62 -8.00
C THR A 26 11.05 2.67 -8.55
N ALA A 27 11.70 2.38 -9.69
CA ALA A 27 12.79 3.21 -10.20
C ALA A 27 12.36 4.59 -10.74
N ASN A 28 11.05 4.88 -10.80
CA ASN A 28 10.50 6.14 -11.31
C ASN A 28 10.22 7.20 -10.23
N GLY A 29 10.83 7.10 -9.03
CA GLY A 29 10.65 8.08 -7.94
C GLY A 29 9.33 7.93 -7.17
N TRP A 30 8.75 6.73 -7.22
CA TRP A 30 7.56 6.34 -6.50
C TRP A 30 7.73 4.92 -5.97
N GLY A 31 6.95 4.53 -4.97
CA GLY A 31 6.79 3.15 -4.53
C GLY A 31 5.35 2.69 -4.54
N VAL A 32 5.16 1.38 -4.42
CA VAL A 32 3.86 0.73 -4.29
C VAL A 32 3.72 0.24 -2.86
N CYS A 33 2.63 0.61 -2.21
CA CYS A 33 2.33 0.27 -0.83
C CYS A 33 0.99 -0.46 -0.73
N LEU A 34 0.91 -1.50 0.08
CA LEU A 34 -0.34 -2.14 0.51
C LEU A 34 -0.59 -1.78 1.97
N THR A 35 -1.77 -1.26 2.26
CA THR A 35 -2.22 -0.98 3.62
C THR A 35 -3.44 -1.83 3.95
N GLU A 36 -3.58 -2.21 5.22
CA GLU A 36 -4.87 -2.59 5.78
C GLU A 36 -5.44 -1.41 6.54
N TRP A 37 -6.70 -1.09 6.28
CA TRP A 37 -7.45 -0.04 6.95
C TRP A 37 -8.69 -0.63 7.61
N THR A 38 -8.73 -0.55 8.93
CA THR A 38 -9.94 -0.78 9.72
C THR A 38 -10.66 0.56 9.86
N THR A 39 -11.76 0.71 9.13
CA THR A 39 -12.62 1.90 9.15
C THR A 39 -13.17 2.19 10.55
N TYR A 40 -13.66 3.40 10.80
CA TYR A 40 -14.34 3.73 12.07
C TYR A 40 -15.56 2.84 12.38
N ARG A 41 -16.11 2.15 11.36
CA ARG A 41 -17.24 1.21 11.50
C ARG A 41 -16.78 -0.24 11.74
N GLY A 42 -15.48 -0.48 11.88
CA GLY A 42 -14.92 -1.83 12.11
C GLY A 42 -14.76 -2.68 10.85
N ASN A 43 -15.06 -2.15 9.65
CA ASN A 43 -14.80 -2.86 8.39
C ASN A 43 -13.32 -2.82 8.06
N VAL A 44 -12.76 -3.95 7.64
CA VAL A 44 -11.38 -4.07 7.16
C VAL A 44 -11.35 -3.96 5.64
N VAL A 45 -10.49 -3.08 5.12
CA VAL A 45 -10.28 -2.86 3.69
C VAL A 45 -8.79 -2.91 3.41
N TYR A 46 -8.41 -3.57 2.32
CA TYR A 46 -7.02 -3.58 1.86
C TYR A 46 -6.88 -2.59 0.72
N GLN A 47 -5.95 -1.65 0.82
CA GLN A 47 -5.83 -0.55 -0.14
C GLN A 47 -4.41 -0.45 -0.69
N ILE A 48 -4.31 -0.28 -2.00
CA ILE A 48 -3.02 -0.02 -2.66
C ILE A 48 -2.83 1.47 -2.81
N HIS A 49 -1.61 1.92 -2.52
CA HIS A 49 -1.18 3.29 -2.70
C HIS A 49 0.06 3.36 -3.60
N ARG A 50 0.16 4.43 -4.40
CA ARG A 50 1.44 4.94 -4.87
C ARG A 50 1.97 5.92 -3.84
N VAL A 51 3.25 5.83 -3.53
CA VAL A 51 3.91 6.67 -2.52
C VAL A 51 5.04 7.41 -3.21
N SER A 52 5.05 8.74 -3.20
CA SER A 52 6.18 9.52 -3.75
C SER A 52 7.41 9.42 -2.85
N ASP A 53 8.57 9.82 -3.35
CA ASP A 53 9.80 9.96 -2.54
C ASP A 53 9.64 10.92 -1.35
N SER A 54 8.72 11.89 -1.46
CA SER A 54 8.36 12.82 -0.38
C SER A 54 7.32 12.26 0.61
N GLY A 55 6.92 10.99 0.46
CA GLY A 55 5.95 10.32 1.34
C GLY A 55 4.48 10.62 1.03
N LYS A 56 4.16 11.29 -0.09
CA LYS A 56 2.77 11.53 -0.49
C LYS A 56 2.15 10.24 -0.98
N MET A 57 1.06 9.82 -0.34
CA MET A 57 0.32 8.62 -0.71
C MET A 57 -0.88 8.95 -1.60
N MET A 58 -1.09 8.17 -2.65
CA MET A 58 -2.24 8.24 -3.55
C MET A 58 -2.89 6.86 -3.62
N ALA A 59 -4.13 6.75 -3.14
CA ALA A 59 -4.88 5.50 -3.21
C ALA A 59 -5.27 5.17 -4.65
N LEU A 60 -5.05 3.92 -5.07
CA LEU A 60 -5.34 3.44 -6.42
C LEU A 60 -6.43 2.38 -6.48
N GLY A 61 -6.70 1.68 -5.39
CA GLY A 61 -7.73 0.64 -5.38
C GLY A 61 -7.91 -0.02 -4.03
N ASN A 62 -9.12 -0.55 -3.83
CA ASN A 62 -9.54 -1.26 -2.63
C ASN A 62 -9.83 -2.73 -2.95
N PHE A 63 -9.48 -3.62 -2.03
CA PHE A 63 -9.59 -5.06 -2.15
C PHE A 63 -10.25 -5.62 -0.89
N ARG A 64 -10.96 -6.75 -1.06
CA ARG A 64 -11.66 -7.43 0.04
C ARG A 64 -10.71 -8.25 0.89
N THR A 65 -9.61 -8.72 0.31
CA THR A 65 -8.64 -9.58 0.99
C THR A 65 -7.21 -9.07 0.84
N GLU A 66 -6.35 -9.42 1.80
CA GLU A 66 -4.92 -9.11 1.74
C GLU A 66 -4.27 -9.73 0.51
N VAL A 67 -4.64 -10.98 0.19
CA VAL A 67 -4.05 -11.75 -0.92
C VAL A 67 -4.29 -11.05 -2.26
N GLU A 68 -5.53 -10.60 -2.51
CA GLU A 68 -5.87 -9.84 -3.72
C GLU A 68 -5.09 -8.51 -3.79
N GLY A 69 -5.04 -7.77 -2.68
CA GLY A 69 -4.29 -6.52 -2.60
C GLY A 69 -2.79 -6.72 -2.84
N ARG A 70 -2.21 -7.78 -2.27
CA ARG A 70 -0.80 -8.14 -2.44
C ARG A 70 -0.49 -8.56 -3.87
N ALA A 71 -1.36 -9.35 -4.49
CA ALA A 71 -1.22 -9.73 -5.89
C ALA A 71 -1.26 -8.51 -6.83
N ALA A 72 -2.19 -7.58 -6.59
CA ALA A 72 -2.29 -6.36 -7.37
C ALA A 72 -1.10 -5.42 -7.13
N ALA A 73 -0.61 -5.28 -5.88
CA ALA A 73 0.57 -4.48 -5.57
C ALA A 73 1.83 -5.02 -6.26
N ASN A 74 2.03 -6.34 -6.23
CA ASN A 74 3.15 -7.00 -6.90
C ASN A 74 3.09 -6.85 -8.42
N ARG A 75 1.89 -6.95 -9.03
CA ARG A 75 1.70 -6.72 -10.47
C ARG A 75 2.07 -5.29 -10.83
N MET A 76 1.59 -4.31 -10.07
CA MET A 76 1.89 -2.89 -10.29
C MET A 76 3.39 -2.60 -10.18
N TRP A 77 4.02 -3.06 -9.11
CA TRP A 77 5.46 -2.91 -8.92
C TRP A 77 6.27 -3.52 -10.09
N THR A 78 5.82 -4.68 -10.60
CA THR A 78 6.47 -5.33 -11.75
C THR A 78 6.36 -4.49 -13.02
N LEU A 79 5.18 -3.90 -13.28
CA LEU A 79 4.95 -3.01 -14.42
C LEU A 79 5.82 -1.75 -14.32
N ASP A 80 5.83 -1.09 -13.17
CA ASP A 80 6.62 0.12 -12.93
C ASP A 80 8.13 -0.15 -13.02
N ARG A 81 8.59 -1.31 -12.56
CA ARG A 81 9.99 -1.74 -12.73
C ARG A 81 10.35 -1.94 -14.20
N SER A 82 9.44 -2.46 -15.01
CA SER A 82 9.69 -2.69 -16.44
C SER A 82 9.65 -1.41 -17.29
N ALA A 83 8.96 -0.37 -16.82
CA ALA A 83 8.79 0.90 -17.53
C ALA A 83 9.96 1.90 -17.36
N ALA A 84 10.87 1.67 -16.40
CA ALA A 84 11.96 2.59 -16.08
C ALA A 84 13.21 2.43 -16.98
N ARG A 85 13.02 2.26 -18.30
CA ARG A 85 14.12 2.19 -19.28
C ARG A 85 14.38 3.53 -19.94
#